data_AF-A0A4D6M3K8-F1
#
_entry.id   AF-A0A4D6M3K8-F1
#
_cell.length_a   1.000
_cell.length_b   1.000
_cell.length_c   1.000
_cell.angle_alpha   90.00
_cell.angle_beta   90.00
_cell.angle_gamma   90.00
#
_symmetry.space_group_name_H-M   'P 1'
#
loop_
_entity.id
_entity.type
_entity.pdbx_description
1 polymer ?
#
loop_
_entity_poly.entity_id
_entity_poly.type
_entity_poly.pdbx_seq_one_letter_code
_entity_poly.pdbx_strand_id
1 'polypeptide(L)'
;MAKDGIHAVVLVYSCRARFSEEEHATFLTLKTLFGEKIVDYMILVFTGKDDLKADRQTFEDYLANQPEKTLQDIIVSCGNRKVLFNNRTTDENKRWKQVQQLLNLVDGVILKNGGQPFTNEMFKRLKERASATEKAETARMKRRLQRRYDIMLERMAREMKSKLEEELGKLRQLLEEEKSARRAAEENYKSFQISSNKEIQKLRWDLHQANSKCAIL
;
A
#
# COMPACT_ATOMS: atom_id res chain seq x y z
N MET A 1 -16.84 -16.98 -24.41
CA MET A 1 -18.25 -16.62 -24.13
C MET A 1 -19.06 -16.70 -25.41
N ALA A 2 -20.39 -16.64 -25.32
CA ALA A 2 -21.30 -16.68 -26.47
C ALA A 2 -20.96 -15.60 -27.51
N LYS A 3 -21.15 -15.95 -28.80
CA LYS A 3 -20.77 -15.11 -29.96
C LYS A 3 -21.40 -13.71 -29.90
N ASP A 4 -22.64 -13.62 -29.44
CA ASP A 4 -23.43 -12.39 -29.38
C ASP A 4 -23.56 -11.83 -27.94
N GLY A 5 -22.77 -12.34 -26.99
CA GLY A 5 -22.83 -11.95 -25.59
C GLY A 5 -23.90 -12.67 -24.76
N ILE A 6 -23.98 -12.31 -23.48
CA ILE A 6 -24.87 -12.94 -22.49
C ILE A 6 -25.97 -11.96 -22.09
N HIS A 7 -27.23 -12.30 -22.36
CA HIS A 7 -28.38 -11.46 -22.02
C HIS A 7 -28.81 -11.60 -20.56
N ALA A 8 -28.62 -12.77 -19.97
CA ALA A 8 -28.86 -13.02 -18.55
C ALA A 8 -27.98 -14.18 -18.08
N VAL A 9 -27.58 -14.11 -16.80
CA VAL A 9 -26.88 -15.19 -16.09
C VAL A 9 -27.84 -15.73 -15.04
N VAL A 10 -28.12 -17.02 -15.09
CA VAL A 10 -29.00 -17.67 -14.11
C VAL A 10 -28.15 -18.37 -13.05
N LEU A 11 -28.26 -17.93 -11.80
CA LEU A 11 -27.69 -18.63 -10.65
C LEU A 11 -28.77 -19.47 -9.98
N VAL A 12 -28.52 -20.76 -9.83
CA VAL A 12 -29.51 -21.71 -9.31
C VAL A 12 -29.15 -22.10 -7.88
N TYR A 13 -30.10 -21.96 -6.95
CA TYR A 13 -30.00 -22.39 -5.56
C TYR A 13 -31.08 -23.41 -5.22
N SER A 14 -30.80 -24.31 -4.29
CA SER A 14 -31.75 -25.31 -3.82
C SER A 14 -32.33 -24.92 -2.47
N CYS A 15 -33.65 -24.84 -2.35
CA CYS A 15 -34.33 -24.59 -1.08
C CYS A 15 -34.29 -25.78 -0.11
N ARG A 16 -33.77 -26.94 -0.53
CA ARG A 16 -33.61 -28.12 0.35
C ARG A 16 -32.52 -27.97 1.39
N ALA A 17 -31.59 -27.05 1.15
CA ALA A 17 -30.47 -26.80 2.03
C ALA A 17 -30.42 -25.32 2.42
N ARG A 18 -29.73 -25.05 3.52
CA ARG A 18 -29.39 -23.68 3.88
C ARG A 18 -28.34 -23.14 2.93
N PHE A 19 -28.41 -21.83 2.69
CA PHE A 19 -27.44 -21.13 1.88
C PHE A 19 -26.03 -21.29 2.47
N SER A 20 -25.10 -21.78 1.66
CA SER A 20 -23.77 -22.18 2.15
C SER A 20 -22.69 -21.14 1.87
N GLU A 21 -21.54 -21.29 2.54
CA GLU A 21 -20.37 -20.44 2.26
C GLU A 21 -19.84 -20.67 0.85
N GLU A 22 -19.93 -21.89 0.31
CA GLU A 22 -19.54 -22.21 -1.07
C GLU A 22 -20.44 -21.50 -2.08
N GLU A 23 -21.74 -21.41 -1.83
CA GLU A 23 -22.69 -20.67 -2.67
C GLU A 23 -22.38 -19.17 -2.66
N HIS A 24 -22.03 -18.62 -1.49
CA HIS A 24 -21.56 -17.23 -1.36
C HIS A 24 -20.22 -17.01 -2.11
N ALA A 25 -19.25 -17.90 -1.91
CA ALA A 25 -17.94 -17.83 -2.56
C ALA A 25 -18.06 -17.93 -4.09
N THR A 26 -19.00 -18.74 -4.59
CA THR A 26 -19.29 -18.86 -6.02
C THR A 26 -19.78 -17.53 -6.60
N PHE A 27 -20.68 -16.84 -5.90
CA PHE A 27 -21.13 -15.50 -6.31
C PHE A 27 -19.98 -14.49 -6.36
N LEU A 28 -19.14 -14.44 -5.32
CA LEU A 28 -17.96 -13.56 -5.27
C LEU A 28 -16.94 -13.90 -6.37
N THR A 29 -16.78 -15.18 -6.69
CA THR A 29 -15.88 -15.64 -7.75
C THR A 29 -16.37 -15.15 -9.11
N LEU A 30 -17.67 -15.20 -9.39
CA LEU A 30 -18.22 -14.67 -10.63
C LEU A 30 -18.01 -13.16 -10.77
N LYS A 31 -18.17 -12.41 -9.68
CA LYS A 31 -17.85 -10.97 -9.66
C LYS A 31 -16.37 -10.70 -9.94
N THR A 32 -15.48 -11.46 -9.31
CA THR A 32 -14.03 -11.36 -9.54
C THR A 32 -13.67 -11.71 -10.98
N LEU A 33 -14.27 -12.78 -11.52
CA LEU A 33 -13.94 -13.30 -12.83
C LEU A 33 -14.49 -12.46 -13.97
N PHE A 34 -15.67 -11.83 -13.82
CA PHE A 34 -16.36 -11.08 -14.88
C PHE A 34 -16.47 -9.57 -14.61
N GLY A 35 -16.01 -9.11 -13.45
CA GLY A 35 -16.16 -7.75 -12.97
C GLY A 35 -17.53 -7.50 -12.31
N GLU A 36 -17.60 -6.51 -11.43
CA GLU A 36 -18.81 -6.14 -10.66
C GLU A 36 -20.08 -6.01 -11.51
N LYS A 37 -19.95 -5.54 -12.75
CA LYS A 37 -21.06 -5.31 -13.67
C LYS A 37 -21.81 -6.59 -14.07
N ILE A 38 -21.22 -7.78 -13.91
CA ILE A 38 -21.91 -9.04 -14.22
C ILE A 38 -23.18 -9.23 -13.39
N VAL A 39 -23.22 -8.65 -12.18
CA VAL A 39 -24.37 -8.74 -11.26
C VAL A 39 -25.63 -8.13 -11.87
N ASP A 40 -25.50 -7.10 -12.70
CA ASP A 40 -26.61 -6.46 -13.41
C ASP A 40 -27.32 -7.41 -14.38
N TYR A 41 -26.66 -8.50 -14.77
CA TYR A 41 -27.17 -9.54 -15.67
C TYR A 41 -27.68 -10.78 -14.92
N MET A 42 -27.48 -10.86 -13.60
CA MET A 42 -27.80 -12.06 -12.82
C MET A 42 -29.27 -12.13 -12.42
N ILE A 43 -29.84 -13.33 -12.50
CA ILE A 43 -31.16 -13.71 -12.00
C ILE A 43 -30.98 -14.93 -11.08
N LEU A 44 -31.58 -14.87 -9.89
CA LEU A 44 -31.50 -15.95 -8.91
C LEU A 44 -32.70 -16.88 -9.05
N VAL A 45 -32.46 -18.14 -9.40
CA VAL A 45 -33.49 -19.17 -9.51
C VAL A 45 -33.37 -20.09 -8.31
N PHE A 46 -34.43 -20.15 -7.51
CA PHE A 46 -34.53 -21.08 -6.41
C PHE A 46 -35.32 -22.31 -6.85
N THR A 47 -34.90 -23.50 -6.45
CA THR A 47 -35.52 -24.78 -6.80
C THR A 47 -35.93 -25.54 -5.55
N GLY A 48 -36.79 -26.56 -5.67
CA GLY A 48 -37.33 -27.28 -4.50
C GLY A 48 -38.61 -26.65 -3.94
N LYS A 49 -39.41 -26.02 -4.80
CA LYS A 49 -40.73 -25.45 -4.45
C LYS A 49 -41.70 -26.50 -3.86
N ASP A 50 -41.56 -27.75 -4.27
CA ASP A 50 -42.31 -28.89 -3.74
C ASP A 50 -41.89 -29.25 -2.32
N ASP A 51 -40.60 -29.14 -2.00
CA ASP A 51 -40.08 -29.41 -0.66
C ASP A 51 -40.59 -28.36 0.35
N LEU A 52 -40.55 -27.08 0.00
CA LEU A 52 -41.13 -26.00 0.83
C LEU A 52 -42.62 -26.23 1.16
N LYS A 53 -43.39 -26.75 0.19
CA LYS A 53 -44.80 -27.09 0.41
C LYS A 53 -44.98 -28.25 1.38
N ALA A 54 -44.13 -29.26 1.30
CA ALA A 54 -44.16 -30.40 2.22
C ALA A 54 -43.90 -29.95 3.66
N ASP A 55 -42.98 -29.00 3.83
CA ASP A 55 -42.60 -28.42 5.12
C ASP A 55 -43.54 -27.31 5.62
N ARG A 56 -44.63 -27.03 4.88
CA ARG A 56 -45.59 -25.93 5.14
C ARG A 56 -44.91 -24.55 5.25
N GLN A 57 -43.80 -24.37 4.56
CA GLN A 57 -42.99 -23.15 4.56
C GLN A 57 -43.24 -22.34 3.27
N THR A 58 -43.36 -21.02 3.38
CA THR A 58 -43.40 -20.15 2.19
C THR A 58 -41.99 -19.88 1.67
N PHE A 59 -41.88 -19.33 0.45
CA PHE A 59 -40.57 -18.95 -0.07
C PHE A 59 -39.95 -17.80 0.72
N GLU A 60 -40.80 -16.87 1.15
CA GLU A 60 -40.45 -15.73 1.96
C GLU A 60 -39.92 -16.17 3.34
N ASP A 61 -40.57 -17.16 3.96
CA ASP A 61 -40.09 -17.76 5.21
C ASP A 61 -38.73 -18.45 5.02
N TYR A 62 -38.52 -19.16 3.91
CA TYR A 62 -37.22 -19.77 3.59
C TYR A 62 -36.12 -18.72 3.52
N LEU A 63 -36.37 -17.60 2.82
CA LEU A 63 -35.40 -16.52 2.67
C LEU A 63 -35.13 -15.78 3.99
N ALA A 64 -36.13 -15.64 4.85
CA ALA A 64 -35.98 -15.04 6.17
C ALA A 64 -35.15 -15.90 7.12
N ASN A 65 -35.20 -17.23 6.96
CA ASN A 65 -34.49 -18.20 7.81
C ASN A 65 -33.02 -18.46 7.38
N GLN A 66 -32.57 -17.86 6.27
CA GLN A 66 -31.18 -17.98 5.84
C GLN A 66 -30.24 -17.14 6.72
N PRO A 67 -28.94 -17.51 6.80
CA PRO A 67 -27.96 -16.74 7.55
C PRO A 67 -28.07 -15.24 7.24
N GLU A 68 -28.33 -14.46 8.28
CA GLU A 68 -28.69 -13.06 8.15
C GLU A 68 -27.48 -12.30 7.58
N LYS A 69 -27.67 -11.68 6.40
CA LYS A 69 -26.78 -10.82 5.60
C LYS A 69 -26.32 -11.41 4.25
N THR A 70 -25.73 -12.61 4.16
CA THR A 70 -25.10 -13.03 2.89
C THR A 70 -26.07 -13.23 1.72
N LEU A 71 -27.15 -14.01 1.88
CA LEU A 71 -28.09 -14.26 0.78
C LEU A 71 -28.93 -13.02 0.45
N GLN A 72 -29.37 -12.27 1.46
CA GLN A 72 -30.17 -11.06 1.25
C GLN A 72 -29.37 -9.99 0.51
N ASP A 73 -28.09 -9.81 0.84
CA ASP A 73 -27.21 -8.88 0.14
C ASP A 73 -27.03 -9.28 -1.33
N ILE A 74 -26.94 -10.58 -1.64
CA ILE A 74 -26.90 -11.08 -3.02
C ILE A 74 -28.20 -10.78 -3.77
N ILE A 75 -29.36 -11.03 -3.15
CA ILE A 75 -30.69 -10.76 -3.73
C ILE A 75 -30.83 -9.25 -4.05
N VAL A 76 -30.45 -8.40 -3.11
CA VAL A 76 -30.49 -6.94 -3.27
C VAL A 76 -29.52 -6.47 -4.35
N SER A 77 -28.29 -7.00 -4.36
CA SER A 77 -27.28 -6.71 -5.39
C SER A 77 -27.78 -7.11 -6.79
N CYS A 78 -28.50 -8.23 -6.88
CA CYS A 78 -29.16 -8.67 -8.11
C CYS A 78 -30.49 -7.92 -8.38
N GLY A 79 -30.70 -6.74 -7.79
CA GLY A 79 -31.88 -5.90 -8.03
C GLY A 79 -33.21 -6.60 -7.76
N ASN A 80 -33.24 -7.49 -6.77
CA ASN A 80 -34.39 -8.33 -6.41
C ASN A 80 -34.89 -9.27 -7.53
N ARG A 81 -34.05 -9.58 -8.53
CA ARG A 81 -34.37 -10.52 -9.61
C ARG A 81 -34.26 -11.96 -9.12
N LYS A 82 -35.37 -12.50 -8.59
CA LYS A 82 -35.45 -13.87 -8.10
C LYS A 82 -36.75 -14.57 -8.52
N VAL A 83 -36.71 -15.89 -8.66
CA VAL A 83 -37.89 -16.71 -8.97
C VAL A 83 -37.78 -18.11 -8.36
N LEU A 84 -38.89 -18.69 -7.92
CA LEU A 84 -38.96 -20.04 -7.35
C LEU A 84 -39.59 -21.04 -8.34
N PHE A 85 -38.83 -22.09 -8.65
CA PHE A 85 -39.15 -23.13 -9.62
C PHE A 85 -39.51 -24.47 -8.94
N ASN A 86 -40.60 -25.08 -9.39
CA ASN A 86 -40.85 -26.51 -9.25
C ASN A 86 -40.40 -27.23 -10.53
N ASN A 87 -39.27 -27.94 -10.47
CA ASN A 87 -38.75 -28.70 -11.62
C ASN A 87 -39.46 -30.06 -11.83
N ARG A 88 -40.29 -30.49 -10.88
CA ARG A 88 -41.04 -31.76 -10.92
C ARG A 88 -42.50 -31.59 -11.34
N THR A 89 -42.93 -30.38 -11.68
CA THR A 89 -44.32 -30.14 -12.09
C THR A 89 -44.62 -30.83 -13.43
N THR A 90 -45.65 -31.68 -13.45
CA THR A 90 -46.20 -32.29 -14.67
C THR A 90 -47.35 -31.47 -15.27
N ASP A 91 -47.89 -30.53 -14.49
CA ASP A 91 -48.93 -29.58 -14.92
C ASP A 91 -48.33 -28.55 -15.89
N GLU A 92 -48.80 -28.59 -17.15
CA GLU A 92 -48.30 -27.75 -18.23
C GLU A 92 -48.55 -26.27 -17.99
N ASN A 93 -49.70 -25.90 -17.42
CA ASN A 93 -50.03 -24.52 -17.11
C ASN A 93 -49.10 -23.96 -16.03
N LYS A 94 -48.81 -24.76 -14.99
CA LYS A 94 -47.84 -24.37 -13.95
C LYS A 94 -46.43 -24.25 -14.53
N ARG A 95 -46.02 -25.18 -15.39
CA ARG A 95 -44.72 -25.14 -16.08
C ARG A 95 -44.60 -23.87 -16.92
N TRP A 96 -45.61 -23.58 -17.74
CA TRP A 96 -45.65 -22.40 -18.61
C TRP A 96 -45.57 -21.09 -17.80
N LYS A 97 -46.34 -20.96 -16.71
CA LYS A 97 -46.29 -19.78 -15.83
C LYS A 97 -44.90 -19.54 -15.22
N GLN A 98 -44.20 -20.59 -14.78
CA GLN A 98 -42.84 -20.46 -14.24
C GLN A 98 -41.84 -19.99 -15.30
N VAL A 99 -41.93 -20.56 -16.51
CA VAL A 99 -41.06 -20.16 -17.63
C VAL A 99 -41.34 -18.71 -18.02
N GLN A 100 -42.61 -18.31 -18.14
CA GLN A 100 -42.97 -16.94 -18.46
C GLN A 100 -42.47 -15.94 -17.40
N GLN A 101 -42.56 -16.28 -16.12
CA GLN A 101 -42.02 -15.45 -15.04
C GLN A 101 -40.50 -15.24 -15.17
N LEU A 102 -39.75 -16.29 -15.52
CA LEU A 102 -38.31 -16.17 -15.76
C LEU A 102 -38.00 -15.32 -17.00
N LEU A 103 -38.73 -15.52 -18.11
CA LEU A 103 -38.55 -14.72 -19.33
C LEU A 103 -38.83 -13.23 -19.09
N ASN A 104 -39.88 -12.89 -18.32
CA ASN A 104 -40.14 -11.51 -17.92
C ASN A 104 -38.97 -10.90 -17.13
N LEU A 105 -38.28 -11.69 -16.29
CA LEU A 105 -37.08 -11.23 -15.59
C LEU A 105 -35.91 -11.02 -16.55
N VAL A 106 -35.74 -11.89 -17.55
CA VAL A 106 -34.73 -11.73 -18.61
C VAL A 106 -34.97 -10.46 -19.41
N ASP A 107 -36.22 -10.21 -19.83
CA ASP A 107 -36.58 -8.97 -20.53
C ASP A 107 -36.29 -7.74 -19.66
N GLY A 108 -36.58 -7.83 -18.37
CA GLY A 108 -36.24 -6.79 -17.40
C GLY A 108 -34.73 -6.55 -17.26
N VAL A 109 -33.90 -7.60 -17.30
CA VAL A 109 -32.44 -7.49 -17.33
C VAL A 109 -31.97 -6.78 -18.58
N ILE A 110 -32.46 -7.20 -19.75
CA ILE A 110 -32.11 -6.61 -21.05
C ILE A 110 -32.45 -5.13 -21.05
N LEU A 111 -33.67 -4.77 -20.64
CA LEU A 111 -34.14 -3.39 -20.60
C LEU A 111 -33.29 -2.53 -19.65
N LYS A 112 -33.02 -3.00 -18.43
CA LYS A 112 -32.20 -2.28 -17.44
C LYS A 112 -30.75 -2.08 -17.91
N ASN A 113 -30.24 -2.97 -18.75
CA ASN A 113 -28.92 -2.87 -19.36
C ASN A 113 -28.94 -2.14 -20.72
N GLY A 114 -30.03 -1.46 -21.08
CA GLY A 114 -30.14 -0.67 -22.32
C GLY A 114 -30.12 -1.52 -23.59
N GLY A 115 -30.60 -2.77 -23.51
CA GLY A 115 -30.59 -3.71 -24.62
C GLY A 115 -29.22 -4.33 -24.91
N GLN A 116 -28.19 -3.99 -24.15
CA GLN A 116 -26.83 -4.46 -24.41
C GLN A 116 -26.58 -5.79 -23.69
N PRO A 117 -26.12 -6.84 -24.40
CA PRO A 117 -25.67 -8.06 -23.75
C PRO A 117 -24.32 -7.85 -23.06
N PHE A 118 -24.02 -8.70 -22.09
CA PHE A 118 -22.69 -8.74 -21.48
C PHE A 118 -21.69 -9.40 -22.45
N THR A 119 -20.74 -8.64 -22.97
CA THR A 119 -19.81 -9.07 -24.03
C THR A 119 -18.37 -9.28 -23.55
N ASN A 120 -17.60 -10.04 -24.33
CA ASN A 120 -16.15 -10.20 -24.12
C ASN A 120 -15.41 -8.85 -24.11
N GLU A 121 -15.85 -7.89 -24.92
CA GLU A 121 -15.23 -6.57 -24.98
C GLU A 121 -15.49 -5.77 -23.69
N MET A 122 -16.73 -5.81 -23.18
CA MET A 122 -17.07 -5.22 -21.89
C MET A 122 -16.20 -5.84 -20.79
N PHE A 123 -16.06 -7.17 -20.80
CA PHE A 123 -15.21 -7.89 -19.87
C PHE A 123 -13.73 -7.46 -19.96
N LYS A 124 -13.18 -7.35 -21.18
CA LYS A 124 -11.80 -6.92 -21.41
C LYS A 124 -11.56 -5.51 -20.88
N ARG A 125 -12.47 -4.56 -21.19
CA ARG A 125 -12.39 -3.17 -20.72
C ARG A 125 -12.45 -3.08 -19.19
N LEU A 126 -13.27 -3.89 -18.53
CA LEU A 126 -13.35 -3.94 -17.07
C LEU A 126 -12.03 -4.43 -16.46
N LYS A 127 -11.44 -5.49 -17.02
CA LYS A 127 -10.11 -5.98 -16.61
C LYS A 127 -9.00 -4.95 -16.82
N GLU A 128 -8.98 -4.29 -17.97
CA GLU A 128 -7.99 -3.26 -18.27
C GLU A 128 -8.09 -2.09 -17.29
N ARG A 129 -9.29 -1.60 -16.99
CA ARG A 129 -9.53 -0.55 -16.00
C ARG A 129 -9.07 -0.94 -14.60
N ALA A 130 -9.41 -2.14 -14.14
CA ALA A 130 -8.97 -2.65 -12.84
C ALA A 130 -7.43 -2.72 -12.76
N SER A 131 -6.77 -3.22 -13.81
CA SER A 131 -5.30 -3.29 -13.86
C SER A 131 -4.65 -1.89 -13.90
N ALA A 132 -5.30 -0.92 -14.55
CA ALA A 132 -4.81 0.45 -14.65
C ALA A 132 -4.93 1.18 -13.31
N THR A 133 -6.02 0.98 -12.57
CA THR A 133 -6.19 1.54 -11.22
C THR A 133 -5.15 0.98 -10.25
N GLU A 134 -4.94 -0.34 -10.24
CA GLU A 134 -3.92 -0.97 -9.40
C GLU A 134 -2.51 -0.46 -9.73
N LYS A 135 -2.16 -0.36 -11.03
CA LYS A 135 -0.88 0.21 -11.47
C LYS A 135 -0.72 1.67 -11.06
N ALA A 136 -1.79 2.47 -11.14
CA ALA A 136 -1.75 3.87 -10.74
C ALA A 136 -1.55 4.02 -9.23
N GLU A 137 -2.25 3.23 -8.42
CA GLU A 137 -2.12 3.21 -6.96
C GLU A 137 -0.74 2.76 -6.50
N THR A 138 -0.24 1.64 -7.04
CA THR A 138 1.11 1.14 -6.76
C THR A 138 2.19 2.14 -7.16
N ALA A 139 2.06 2.78 -8.33
CA ALA A 139 2.98 3.84 -8.76
C ALA A 139 2.92 5.08 -7.85
N ARG A 140 1.74 5.44 -7.33
CA ARG A 140 1.57 6.54 -6.37
C ARG A 140 2.21 6.21 -5.03
N MET A 141 2.03 4.99 -4.53
CA MET A 141 2.64 4.51 -3.29
C MET A 141 4.17 4.47 -3.40
N LYS A 142 4.70 3.93 -4.50
CA LYS A 142 6.15 3.91 -4.78
C LYS A 142 6.74 5.32 -4.80
N ARG A 143 6.08 6.28 -5.46
CA ARG A 143 6.51 7.70 -5.45
C ARG A 143 6.52 8.30 -4.05
N ARG A 144 5.54 7.95 -3.20
CA ARG A 144 5.46 8.44 -1.82
C ARG A 144 6.57 7.88 -0.94
N LEU A 145 6.89 6.59 -1.09
CA LEU A 145 8.02 5.94 -0.43
C LEU A 145 9.35 6.56 -0.89
N GLN A 146 9.56 6.72 -2.19
CA GLN A 146 10.78 7.30 -2.74
C GLN A 146 11.05 8.69 -2.17
N ARG A 147 10.03 9.57 -2.17
CA ARG A 147 10.16 10.91 -1.58
C ARG A 147 10.55 10.88 -0.10
N ARG A 148 10.03 9.92 0.68
CA ARG A 148 10.43 9.76 2.09
C ARG A 148 11.90 9.39 2.22
N TYR A 149 12.38 8.47 1.38
CA TYR A 149 13.80 8.10 1.35
C TYR A 149 14.68 9.29 0.95
N ASP A 150 14.30 10.04 -0.08
CA ASP A 150 15.08 11.19 -0.56
C ASP A 150 15.19 12.27 0.54
N ILE A 151 14.08 12.60 1.21
CA ILE A 151 14.06 13.56 2.34
C ILE A 151 14.93 13.07 3.51
N MET A 152 14.91 11.76 3.81
CA MET A 152 15.71 11.17 4.88
C MET A 152 17.21 11.23 4.55
N LEU A 153 17.58 10.93 3.30
CA LEU A 153 18.97 11.00 2.83
C LEU A 153 19.50 12.43 2.87
N GLU A 154 18.71 13.41 2.40
CA GLU A 154 19.10 14.83 2.47
C GLU A 154 19.28 15.32 3.91
N ARG A 155 18.46 14.84 4.85
CA ARG A 155 18.63 15.16 6.27
C ARG A 155 19.91 14.57 6.84
N MET A 156 20.15 13.28 6.60
CA MET A 156 21.38 12.61 7.05
C MET A 156 22.63 13.26 6.45
N ALA A 157 22.60 13.60 5.16
CA ALA A 157 23.72 14.27 4.49
C ALA A 157 24.00 15.65 5.11
N ARG A 158 22.97 16.44 5.42
CA ARG A 158 23.12 17.73 6.12
C ARG A 158 23.70 17.58 7.52
N GLU A 159 23.16 16.64 8.31
CA GLU A 159 23.65 16.37 9.66
C GLU A 159 25.12 15.89 9.65
N MET A 160 25.49 15.01 8.72
CA MET A 160 26.86 14.53 8.56
C MET A 160 27.81 15.65 8.14
N LYS A 161 27.40 16.50 7.19
CA LYS A 161 28.18 17.65 6.75
C LYS A 161 28.45 18.64 7.89
N SER A 162 27.42 18.97 8.66
CA SER A 162 27.54 19.88 9.81
C SER A 162 28.53 19.35 10.85
N LYS A 163 28.47 18.04 11.17
CA LYS A 163 29.42 17.42 12.10
C LYS A 163 30.85 17.46 11.60
N LEU A 164 31.06 17.20 10.30
CA LEU A 164 32.38 17.27 9.69
C LEU A 164 32.97 18.68 9.75
N GLU A 165 32.17 19.70 9.46
CA GLU A 165 32.59 21.10 9.54
C GLU A 165 32.95 21.51 10.98
N GLU A 166 32.20 21.05 11.97
CA GLU A 166 32.49 21.30 13.38
C GLU A 166 33.83 20.67 13.82
N GLU A 167 34.05 19.40 13.49
CA GLU A 167 35.31 18.70 13.81
C GLU A 167 36.52 19.31 13.10
N LEU A 168 36.36 19.71 11.83
CA LEU A 168 37.41 20.45 11.11
C LEU A 168 37.72 21.80 11.78
N GLY A 169 36.71 22.48 12.33
CA GLY A 169 36.89 23.71 13.09
C GLY A 169 37.74 23.49 14.35
N LYS A 170 37.41 22.48 15.15
CA LYS A 170 38.18 22.10 16.36
C LYS A 170 39.63 21.79 16.05
N LEU A 171 39.88 20.98 15.01
CA LEU A 171 41.24 20.63 14.57
C LEU A 171 42.05 21.85 14.12
N ARG A 172 41.43 22.78 13.38
CA ARG A 172 42.10 24.03 12.97
C ARG A 172 42.51 24.88 14.16
N GLN A 173 41.64 24.99 15.17
CA GLN A 173 41.93 25.74 16.39
C GLN A 173 43.10 25.13 17.16
N LEU A 174 43.07 23.81 17.39
CA LEU A 174 44.17 23.09 18.05
C LEU A 174 45.50 23.26 17.29
N LEU A 175 45.46 23.21 15.96
CA LEU A 175 46.66 23.42 15.15
C LEU A 175 47.24 24.83 15.31
N GLU A 176 46.39 25.85 15.44
CA GLU A 176 46.85 27.23 15.59
C GLU A 176 47.37 27.50 17.01
N GLU A 177 46.72 26.94 18.03
CA GLU A 177 47.18 26.96 19.42
C GLU A 177 48.56 26.30 19.54
N GLU A 178 48.75 25.11 18.99
CA GLU A 178 50.04 24.39 18.98
C GLU A 178 51.13 25.20 18.28
N LYS A 179 50.83 25.79 17.12
CA LYS A 179 51.76 26.66 16.38
C LYS A 179 52.13 27.92 17.19
N SER A 180 51.18 28.50 17.91
CA SER A 180 51.42 29.69 18.73
C SER A 180 52.29 29.35 19.94
N ALA A 181 52.01 28.24 20.63
CA ALA A 181 52.77 27.75 21.77
C ALA A 181 54.21 27.42 21.38
N ARG A 182 54.39 26.78 20.22
CA ARG A 182 55.72 26.47 19.68
C ARG A 182 56.53 27.73 19.35
N ARG A 183 55.91 28.73 18.71
CA ARG A 183 56.57 30.02 18.44
C ARG A 183 56.99 30.73 19.73
N ALA A 184 56.10 30.79 20.72
CA ALA A 184 56.41 31.40 22.02
C ALA A 184 57.55 30.66 22.74
N ALA A 185 57.56 29.33 22.71
CA ALA A 185 58.64 28.52 23.27
C ALA A 185 59.99 28.78 22.58
N GLU A 186 60.00 28.89 21.24
CA GLU A 186 61.20 29.23 20.47
C GLU A 186 61.73 30.64 20.79
N GLU A 187 60.84 31.63 20.93
CA GLU A 187 61.21 33.00 21.32
C GLU A 187 61.77 33.06 22.75
N ASN A 188 61.12 32.39 23.69
CA ASN A 188 61.59 32.27 25.07
C ASN A 188 62.96 31.59 25.13
N TYR A 189 63.16 30.52 24.37
CA TYR A 189 64.45 29.84 24.28
C TYR A 189 65.55 30.74 23.72
N LYS A 190 65.27 31.48 22.64
CA LYS A 190 66.22 32.46 22.07
C LYS A 190 66.55 33.57 23.06
N SER A 191 65.55 34.10 23.77
CA SER A 191 65.73 35.12 24.80
C SER A 191 66.61 34.62 25.95
N PHE A 192 66.34 33.40 26.44
CA PHE A 192 67.14 32.76 27.47
C PHE A 192 68.60 32.56 27.04
N GLN A 193 68.82 32.06 25.81
CA GLN A 193 70.16 31.92 25.22
C GLN A 193 70.90 33.25 25.14
N ILE A 194 70.24 34.32 24.71
CA ILE A 194 70.83 35.66 24.64
C ILE A 194 71.22 36.15 26.06
N SER A 195 70.33 35.98 27.04
CA SER A 195 70.60 36.39 28.42
C SER A 195 71.78 35.62 29.03
N SER A 196 71.78 34.29 28.89
CA SER A 196 72.87 33.44 29.37
C SER A 196 74.20 33.79 28.71
N ASN A 197 74.22 34.04 27.39
CA ASN A 197 75.43 34.44 26.69
C ASN A 197 75.96 35.80 27.17
N LYS A 198 75.07 36.78 27.42
CA LYS A 198 75.46 38.08 28.01
C LYS A 198 76.11 37.89 29.38
N GLU A 199 75.54 37.01 30.20
CA GLU A 199 76.04 36.73 31.55
C GLU A 199 77.39 36.03 31.53
N ILE A 200 77.58 35.03 30.64
CA ILE A 200 78.87 34.38 30.39
C ILE A 200 79.93 35.40 29.93
N GLN A 201 79.58 36.31 29.02
CA GLN A 201 80.51 37.34 28.56
C GLN A 201 80.92 38.29 29.69
N LYS A 202 79.97 38.68 30.55
CA LYS A 202 80.25 39.52 31.72
C LYS A 202 81.21 38.81 32.68
N LEU A 203 80.93 37.57 33.04
CA LEU A 203 81.80 36.77 33.91
C LEU A 203 83.21 36.60 33.33
N ARG A 204 83.33 36.37 32.01
CA ARG A 204 84.63 36.34 31.32
C ARG A 204 85.39 37.66 31.44
N TRP A 205 84.69 38.79 31.27
CA TRP A 205 85.29 40.11 31.40
C TRP A 205 85.79 40.38 32.82
N ASP A 206 84.97 40.08 33.83
CA ASP A 206 85.33 40.22 35.24
C ASP A 206 86.56 39.36 35.60
N LEU A 207 86.60 38.10 35.13
CA LEU A 207 87.74 37.20 35.32
C LEU A 207 89.03 37.75 34.68
N HIS A 208 88.94 38.28 33.45
CA HIS A 208 90.09 38.87 32.76
C HIS A 208 90.64 40.09 33.51
N GLN A 209 89.75 40.96 34.02
CA GLN A 209 90.13 42.11 34.84
C GLN A 209 90.82 41.70 36.14
N ALA A 210 90.30 40.68 36.83
CA ALA A 210 90.92 40.16 38.05
C ALA A 210 92.33 39.58 37.78
N ASN A 211 92.48 38.77 36.73
CA ASN A 211 93.79 38.20 36.35
C ASN A 211 94.80 39.29 35.93
N SER A 212 94.36 40.33 35.24
CA SER A 212 95.22 41.45 34.84
C SER A 212 95.71 42.25 36.05
N LYS A 213 94.89 42.40 37.10
CA LYS A 213 95.27 43.06 38.36
C LYS A 213 96.22 42.20 39.20
N CYS A 214 96.04 40.87 39.21
CA CYS A 214 96.95 39.96 39.91
C CYS A 214 98.33 39.85 39.25
N ALA A 215 98.47 40.12 37.95
CA ALA A 215 99.77 40.04 37.25
C ALA A 215 100.69 41.26 37.45
N ILE A 216 100.27 42.27 38.22
CA ILE A 216 101.01 43.52 38.47
C ILE A 216 101.59 43.57 39.92
N LEU A 217 101.38 42.51 40.71
CA LEU A 217 102.01 42.28 42.01
C LEU A 217 103.05 41.16 41.90
#